data_AF-A0AAD0LS12-F1
#
_entry.id   AF-A0AAD0LS12-F1
#
_cell.length_a   1.000
_cell.length_b   1.000
_cell.length_c   1.000
_cell.angle_alpha   90.00
_cell.angle_beta   90.00
_cell.angle_gamma   90.00
#
_symmetry.space_group_name_H-M   'P 1'
#
loop_
_entity.id
_entity.type
_entity.pdbx_description
1 polymer ?
#
loop_
_entity_poly.entity_id
_entity_poly.type
_entity_poly.pdbx_seq_one_letter_code
_entity_poly.pdbx_strand_id
1 'polypeptide(L)'
;MSALKKQRIDLRLTEEDKDLIEEAAAMTNQTITQFMVNSASERAAEVIEQHRRLILNENSWNRVMDALDNPPEPNDQLKRAAKRLQNME
;
A
#
# COMPACT_ATOMS: atom_id res chain seq x y z
N MET A 1 -20.23 -3.97 17.54
CA MET A 1 -21.07 -4.60 16.49
C MET A 1 -20.27 -4.67 15.22
N SER A 2 -20.08 -5.86 14.64
CA SER A 2 -19.36 -6.02 13.36
C SER A 2 -20.13 -5.33 12.24
N ALA A 3 -19.44 -4.57 11.39
CA ALA A 3 -20.07 -3.89 10.25
C ALA A 3 -20.68 -4.92 9.28
N LEU A 4 -21.86 -4.62 8.74
CA LEU A 4 -22.52 -5.47 7.76
C LEU A 4 -21.64 -5.60 6.50
N LYS A 5 -21.30 -6.84 6.12
CA LYS A 5 -20.54 -7.15 4.89
C LYS A 5 -21.44 -6.97 3.67
N LYS A 6 -21.46 -5.76 3.09
CA LYS A 6 -22.33 -5.38 1.95
C LYS A 6 -21.68 -5.50 0.57
N GLN A 7 -20.38 -5.75 0.51
CA GLN A 7 -19.60 -5.80 -0.72
C GLN A 7 -19.24 -7.25 -1.05
N ARG A 8 -19.20 -7.59 -2.35
CA ARG A 8 -18.88 -8.94 -2.85
C ARG A 8 -17.78 -8.86 -3.90
N ILE A 9 -16.90 -9.85 -3.87
CA ILE A 9 -15.89 -10.08 -4.91
C ILE A 9 -16.23 -11.43 -5.55
N ASP A 10 -16.49 -11.44 -6.85
CA ASP A 10 -16.73 -12.65 -7.62
C ASP A 10 -15.41 -13.08 -8.28
N LEU A 11 -14.98 -14.32 -8.05
CA LEU A 11 -13.70 -14.86 -8.53
C LEU A 11 -13.93 -16.09 -9.41
N ARG A 12 -13.08 -16.23 -10.43
CA ARG A 12 -12.92 -17.48 -11.19
C ARG A 12 -11.54 -18.03 -10.89
N LEU A 13 -11.46 -19.31 -10.66
CA LEU A 13 -10.24 -20.01 -10.28
C LEU A 13 -10.21 -21.37 -10.98
N THR A 14 -9.01 -21.94 -11.09
CA THR A 14 -8.85 -23.32 -11.55
C THR A 14 -9.28 -24.30 -10.46
N GLU A 15 -9.43 -25.57 -10.81
CA GLU A 15 -9.69 -26.64 -9.84
C GLU A 15 -8.51 -26.78 -8.86
N GLU A 16 -7.28 -26.73 -9.38
CA GLU A 16 -6.05 -26.79 -8.58
C GLU A 16 -5.96 -25.66 -7.55
N ASP A 17 -6.26 -24.41 -7.96
CA ASP A 17 -6.30 -23.28 -7.03
C ASP A 17 -7.35 -23.48 -5.92
N LYS A 18 -8.51 -24.06 -6.29
CA LYS A 18 -9.63 -24.27 -5.37
C LYS A 18 -9.25 -25.27 -4.29
N ASP A 19 -8.68 -26.39 -4.70
CA ASP A 19 -8.27 -27.48 -3.80
C ASP A 19 -7.19 -27.00 -2.83
N LEU A 20 -6.20 -26.25 -3.33
CA LEU A 20 -5.15 -25.66 -2.50
C LEU A 20 -5.70 -24.70 -1.43
N ILE A 21 -6.65 -23.83 -1.82
CA ILE A 21 -7.30 -22.89 -0.90
C ILE A 21 -8.16 -23.63 0.14
N GLU A 22 -8.89 -24.66 -0.29
CA GLU A 22 -9.73 -25.49 0.59
C GLU A 22 -8.90 -26.22 1.64
N GLU A 23 -7.78 -26.81 1.23
CA GLU A 23 -6.85 -27.48 2.12
C GLU A 23 -6.26 -26.50 3.16
N ALA A 24 -5.78 -25.33 2.71
CA ALA A 24 -5.21 -24.33 3.61
C ALA A 24 -6.25 -23.73 4.59
N ALA A 25 -7.49 -23.53 4.12
CA ALA A 25 -8.60 -23.09 4.98
C ALA A 25 -8.93 -24.14 6.04
N ALA A 26 -8.95 -25.42 5.67
CA ALA A 26 -9.18 -26.52 6.61
C ALA A 26 -8.06 -26.62 7.66
N MET A 27 -6.79 -26.52 7.26
CA MET A 27 -5.65 -26.54 8.18
C MET A 27 -5.66 -25.39 9.20
N THR A 28 -6.24 -24.24 8.83
CA THR A 28 -6.35 -23.06 9.69
C THR A 28 -7.67 -22.98 10.47
N ASN A 29 -8.55 -23.99 10.36
CA ASN A 29 -9.91 -23.99 10.91
C ASN A 29 -10.74 -22.77 10.50
N GLN A 30 -10.61 -22.36 9.24
CA GLN A 30 -11.33 -21.23 8.65
C GLN A 30 -12.25 -21.71 7.53
N THR A 31 -13.33 -20.96 7.29
CA THR A 31 -14.08 -21.12 6.04
C THR A 31 -13.24 -20.60 4.87
N ILE A 32 -13.46 -21.11 3.65
CA ILE A 32 -12.80 -20.62 2.42
C ILE A 32 -12.90 -19.10 2.31
N THR A 33 -14.10 -18.54 2.53
CA THR A 33 -14.32 -17.09 2.47
C THR A 33 -13.50 -16.34 3.52
N GLN A 34 -13.41 -16.87 4.74
CA GLN A 34 -12.64 -16.23 5.80
C GLN A 34 -11.14 -16.29 5.50
N PHE A 35 -10.64 -17.44 5.07
CA PHE A 35 -9.25 -17.62 4.66
C PHE A 35 -8.90 -16.62 3.54
N MET A 36 -9.68 -16.63 2.45
CA MET A 36 -9.45 -15.75 1.30
C MET A 36 -9.47 -14.26 1.66
N VAL A 37 -10.47 -13.82 2.44
CA VAL A 37 -10.57 -12.41 2.84
C VAL A 37 -9.41 -12.01 3.75
N ASN A 38 -9.01 -12.87 4.69
CA ASN A 38 -7.89 -12.60 5.60
C ASN A 38 -6.58 -12.53 4.82
N SER A 39 -6.26 -13.55 4.02
CA SER A 39 -5.04 -13.59 3.22
C SER A 39 -4.94 -12.42 2.24
N ALA A 40 -6.03 -12.07 1.56
CA ALA A 40 -6.06 -10.91 0.68
C ALA A 40 -5.87 -9.59 1.44
N SER A 41 -6.49 -9.45 2.63
CA SER A 41 -6.38 -8.25 3.45
C SER A 41 -4.98 -8.06 4.02
N GLU A 42 -4.37 -9.14 4.51
CA GLU A 42 -2.99 -9.15 5.00
C GLU A 42 -2.02 -8.75 3.89
N ARG A 43 -2.13 -9.39 2.73
CA ARG A 43 -1.26 -9.07 1.59
C ARG A 43 -1.48 -7.65 1.07
N ALA A 44 -2.72 -7.17 1.06
CA ALA A 44 -3.02 -5.79 0.68
C ALA A 44 -2.38 -4.78 1.64
N ALA A 45 -2.44 -5.05 2.96
CA ALA A 45 -1.79 -4.20 3.96
C ALA A 45 -0.27 -4.16 3.78
N GLU A 46 0.36 -5.31 3.53
CA GLU A 46 1.80 -5.37 3.24
C GLU A 46 2.19 -4.56 2.00
N VAL A 47 1.44 -4.71 0.90
CA VAL A 47 1.73 -3.98 -0.36
C VAL A 47 1.56 -2.48 -0.17
N ILE A 48 0.49 -2.04 0.50
CA ILE A 48 0.27 -0.63 0.81
C ILE A 48 1.41 -0.07 1.66
N GLU A 49 1.83 -0.82 2.67
CA GLU A 49 2.89 -0.39 3.57
C GLU A 49 4.26 -0.34 2.88
N GLN A 50 4.58 -1.33 2.05
CA GLN A 50 5.78 -1.32 1.21
C GLN A 50 5.80 -0.12 0.25
N HIS A 51 4.64 0.26 -0.29
CA HIS A 51 4.53 1.41 -1.17
C HIS A 51 4.68 2.75 -0.44
N ARG A 52 4.18 2.85 0.80
CA ARG A 52 4.22 4.07 1.61
C ARG A 52 5.57 4.29 2.30
N ARG A 53 6.30 3.22 2.62
CA ARG A 53 7.59 3.32 3.30
C ARG A 53 8.73 3.45 2.30
N LEU A 54 9.48 4.53 2.41
CA LEU A 54 10.79 4.68 1.76
C LEU A 54 11.87 4.19 2.72
N ILE A 55 12.44 3.02 2.44
CA ILE A 55 13.61 2.53 3.17
C ILE A 55 14.85 3.12 2.51
N LEU A 56 15.55 3.99 3.24
CA LEU A 56 16.75 4.66 2.76
C LEU A 56 17.99 3.87 3.16
N ASN A 57 18.94 3.74 2.24
CA ASN A 57 20.31 3.37 2.61
C ASN A 57 21.00 4.55 3.33
N GLU A 58 22.15 4.31 3.95
CA GLU A 58 22.87 5.30 4.75
C GLU A 58 23.18 6.59 3.97
N ASN A 59 23.62 6.48 2.72
CA ASN A 59 23.91 7.65 1.88
C ASN A 59 22.66 8.49 1.61
N SER A 60 21.54 7.84 1.28
CA SER A 60 20.26 8.53 1.05
C SER A 60 19.71 9.12 2.34
N TRP A 61 19.86 8.42 3.47
CA TRP A 61 19.46 8.90 4.79
C TRP A 61 20.20 10.20 5.15
N ASN A 62 21.53 10.20 5.02
CA ASN A 62 22.35 11.38 5.31
C ASN A 62 21.97 12.57 4.42
N ARG A 63 21.67 12.34 3.13
CA ARG A 63 21.20 13.40 2.23
C ARG A 63 19.84 13.97 2.64
N VAL A 64 18.92 13.11 3.09
CA VAL A 64 17.62 13.58 3.57
C VAL A 64 17.77 14.36 4.87
N MET A 65 18.60 13.89 5.82
CA MET A 65 18.86 14.60 7.06
C MET A 65 19.53 15.96 6.81
N ASP A 66 20.56 16.02 5.96
CA ASP A 66 21.20 17.28 5.59
C ASP A 66 20.23 18.27 4.93
N ALA A 67 19.33 17.79 4.06
CA ALA A 67 18.30 18.63 3.46
C ALA A 67 17.23 19.13 4.47
N LEU A 68 17.02 18.42 5.58
CA LEU A 68 16.13 18.85 6.66
C LEU A 68 16.83 19.85 7.61
N ASP A 69 18.09 19.61 7.95
CA ASP A 69 18.89 20.47 8.81
C ASP A 69 19.31 21.77 8.10
N ASN A 70 19.59 21.68 6.80
CA ASN A 70 20.02 22.78 5.93
C ASN A 70 19.08 22.89 4.71
N PRO A 71 17.83 23.35 4.89
CA PRO A 71 16.87 23.42 3.81
C PRO A 71 17.33 24.40 2.72
N PRO A 72 17.48 23.96 1.45
CA PRO A 72 17.91 24.82 0.37
C PRO A 72 16.79 25.79 -0.04
N GLU A 73 17.19 27.00 -0.45
CA GLU A 73 16.26 27.97 -1.03
C GLU A 73 15.63 27.43 -2.33
N PRO A 74 14.32 27.64 -2.55
CA PRO A 74 13.66 27.26 -3.80
C PRO A 74 14.35 27.88 -5.02
N ASN A 75 14.63 27.06 -6.03
CA ASN A 75 15.24 27.54 -7.27
C ASN A 75 14.26 28.36 -8.13
N ASP A 76 14.78 29.08 -9.13
CA ASP A 76 13.98 29.96 -9.98
C ASP A 76 12.91 29.21 -10.79
N GLN A 77 13.12 27.93 -11.09
CA GLN A 77 12.13 27.11 -11.77
C GLN A 77 10.93 26.79 -10.86
N LEU A 78 11.19 26.41 -9.61
CA LEU A 78 10.17 26.14 -8.61
C LEU A 78 9.40 27.42 -8.25
N LYS A 79 10.09 28.55 -8.08
CA LYS A 79 9.48 29.88 -7.87
C LYS A 79 8.54 30.27 -9.01
N ARG A 80 8.94 30.06 -10.27
CA ARG A 80 8.08 30.34 -11.43
C ARG A 80 6.86 29.41 -11.50
N ALA A 81 7.03 28.12 -11.18
CA ALA A 81 5.93 27.16 -11.17
C ALA A 81 4.88 27.52 -10.10
N ALA A 82 5.32 27.89 -8.89
CA ALA A 82 4.45 28.33 -7.81
C ALA A 82 3.64 29.60 -8.19
N LYS A 83 4.29 30.61 -8.80
CA LYS A 83 3.61 31.82 -9.30
C LYS A 83 2.53 31.49 -10.34
N ARG A 84 2.80 30.54 -11.24
CA ARG A 84 1.82 30.11 -12.25
C ARG A 84 0.58 29.48 -11.61
N LEU A 85 0.75 28.67 -10.55
CA LEU A 85 -0.37 28.09 -9.81
C LEU A 85 -1.24 29.17 -9.16
N GLN A 86 -0.62 30.16 -8.51
CA GLN A 86 -1.30 31.28 -7.86
C GLN A 86 -2.09 32.17 -8.82
N ASN A 87 -1.61 32.32 -10.06
CA ASN A 87 -2.30 33.11 -11.08
C ASN A 87 -3.44 32.35 -11.77
N MET A 88 -3.64 31.07 -11.43
CA MET A 88 -4.64 30.19 -12.02
C MET A 88 -5.88 30.02 -11.11
N GLU A 89 -5.76 30.40 -9.83
CA GLU A 89 -6.86 30.56 -8.86
C GLU A 89 -7.43 31.99 -8.93
#